data_AF-A0A1B6FSR2-F1
#
_entry.id   AF-A0A1B6FSR2-F1
#
_cell.length_a   1.000
_cell.length_b   1.000
_cell.length_c   1.000
_cell.angle_alpha   90.00
_cell.angle_beta   90.00
_cell.angle_gamma   90.00
#
_symmetry.space_group_name_H-M   'P 1'
#
loop_
_entity.id
_entity.type
_entity.pdbx_description
1 polymer ?
#
loop_
_entity_poly.entity_id
_entity_poly.type
_entity_poly.pdbx_seq_one_letter_code
_entity_poly.pdbx_strand_id
1 'polypeptide(L)'
;VIVVATSNRPPDDLYKNGLQRSNFVPFIQVLKDHCQISCLDSGIDYRAKANPASEKTYFVKSDKNNDAERGVNKIFKILCAHEIDIIRPRVLNIQGRNVTFNKTCGQVLDSTFEELCDRPLGAHDYL
;
A
#
# COMPACT_ATOMS: atom_id res chain seq x y z
N VAL A 1 -11.43 12.01 26.40
CA VAL A 1 -10.79 11.75 25.09
C VAL A 1 -10.38 10.29 25.07
N ILE A 2 -10.61 9.56 23.98
CA ILE A 2 -10.13 8.19 23.79
C ILE A 2 -9.08 8.23 22.68
N VAL A 3 -7.90 7.65 22.94
CA VAL A 3 -6.80 7.56 21.97
C VAL A 3 -6.64 6.11 21.56
N VAL A 4 -6.60 5.85 20.26
CA VAL A 4 -6.24 4.58 19.67
C VAL A 4 -5.10 4.83 18.70
N ALA A 5 -3.99 4.10 18.86
CA ALA A 5 -2.83 4.20 18.00
C ALA A 5 -2.33 2.79 17.65
N THR A 6 -1.79 2.65 16.43
CA THR A 6 -1.16 1.41 15.97
C THR A 6 0.32 1.68 15.68
N SER A 7 1.16 0.67 15.89
CA SER A 7 2.60 0.75 15.66
C SER A 7 3.11 -0.61 15.22
N ASN A 8 4.09 -0.61 14.31
CA ASN A 8 4.86 -1.79 13.93
C ASN A 8 6.03 -2.08 14.88
N ARG A 9 6.18 -1.29 15.95
CA ARG A 9 7.22 -1.42 16.99
C ARG A 9 6.60 -1.36 18.39
N PRO A 10 7.17 -2.06 19.38
CA PRO A 10 6.76 -1.89 20.76
C PRO A 10 7.04 -0.45 21.24
N PRO A 11 6.33 0.03 22.29
CA PRO A 11 6.47 1.40 22.79
C PRO A 11 7.91 1.85 23.05
N ASP A 12 8.77 0.97 23.58
CA ASP A 12 10.18 1.31 23.87
C ASP A 12 11.02 1.57 22.63
N ASP A 13 10.64 0.99 21.49
CA ASP A 13 11.32 1.16 20.21
C ASP A 13 10.68 2.25 19.33
N LEU A 14 9.67 2.95 19.86
CA LEU A 14 9.11 4.12 19.19
C LEU A 14 10.19 5.17 18.98
N TYR A 15 10.21 5.69 17.75
CA TYR A 15 11.18 6.70 17.32
C TYR A 15 12.66 6.33 17.54
N LYS A 16 12.96 5.02 17.63
CA LYS A 16 14.34 4.50 17.69
C LYS A 16 15.13 4.99 16.47
N ASN A 17 16.30 5.55 16.72
CA ASN A 17 17.17 6.22 15.74
C ASN A 17 16.57 7.47 15.07
N GLY A 18 15.46 7.99 15.61
CA GLY A 18 14.89 9.26 15.20
C GLY A 18 15.74 10.44 15.65
N LEU A 19 15.65 11.54 14.91
CA LEU A 19 16.33 12.80 15.24
C LEU A 19 15.84 13.30 16.61
N GLN A 20 16.74 13.64 17.53
CA GLN A 20 16.38 14.10 18.89
C GLN A 20 15.51 13.13 19.70
N ARG A 21 15.69 11.81 19.54
CA ARG A 21 14.95 10.79 20.31
C ARG A 21 14.96 11.02 21.83
N SER A 22 16.01 11.61 22.38
CA SER A 22 16.07 11.98 23.81
C SER A 22 14.87 12.80 24.27
N ASN A 23 14.32 13.66 23.42
CA ASN A 23 13.15 14.48 23.71
C ASN A 23 11.85 13.67 23.63
N PHE A 24 11.85 12.56 22.88
CA PHE A 24 10.71 11.66 22.73
C PHE A 24 10.64 10.59 23.84
N VAL A 25 11.77 10.18 24.41
CA VAL A 25 11.82 9.15 25.47
C VAL A 25 10.89 9.45 26.67
N PRO A 26 10.81 10.69 27.20
CA PRO A 26 9.88 10.99 28.28
C PRO A 26 8.41 10.73 27.92
N PHE A 27 8.03 10.95 26.66
CA PHE A 27 6.67 10.70 26.18
C PHE A 27 6.33 9.21 26.09
N ILE A 28 7.32 8.33 25.91
CA ILE A 28 7.09 6.86 25.95
C ILE A 28 6.50 6.45 27.30
N GLN A 29 6.98 7.05 28.40
CA GLN A 29 6.44 6.74 29.73
C GLN A 29 4.99 7.19 29.86
N VAL A 30 4.66 8.40 29.39
CA VAL A 30 3.28 8.91 29.36
C VAL A 30 2.36 7.97 28.57
N LEU A 31 2.81 7.46 27.41
CA LEU A 31 2.06 6.47 26.64
C LEU A 31 1.82 5.19 27.45
N LYS A 32 2.84 4.68 28.15
CA LYS A 32 2.74 3.46 28.97
C LYS A 32 1.82 3.64 30.17
N ASP A 33 1.80 4.82 30.78
CA ASP A 33 0.99 5.11 31.96
C ASP A 33 -0.50 5.31 31.63
N HIS A 34 -0.80 5.80 30.43
CA HIS A 34 -2.16 6.17 30.04
C HIS A 34 -2.80 5.27 28.98
N CYS A 35 -2.04 4.39 28.34
CA CYS A 35 -2.54 3.47 27.30
C CYS A 35 -2.33 2.01 27.68
N GLN A 36 -3.27 1.17 27.27
CA GLN A 36 -3.11 -0.29 27.36
C GLN A 36 -2.39 -0.80 26.11
N ILE A 37 -1.26 -1.48 26.31
CA ILE A 37 -0.46 -2.04 25.22
C ILE A 37 -1.05 -3.40 24.84
N SER A 38 -1.51 -3.53 23.61
CA SER A 38 -1.96 -4.81 23.03
C SER A 38 -1.01 -5.24 21.92
N CYS A 39 -0.30 -6.35 22.13
CA CYS A 39 0.56 -6.93 21.11
C CYS A 39 -0.29 -7.75 20.13
N LEU A 40 -0.24 -7.43 18.84
CA LEU A 40 -0.97 -8.13 17.78
C LEU A 40 -0.07 -9.14 17.05
N ASP A 41 0.71 -9.93 17.80
CA ASP A 41 1.49 -11.03 17.23
C ASP A 41 0.67 -12.32 17.19
N SER A 42 -0.18 -12.43 16.17
CA SER A 42 -1.00 -13.64 15.98
C SER A 42 -0.24 -14.77 15.27
N GLY A 43 1.01 -14.55 14.84
CA GLY A 43 1.73 -15.44 13.91
C GLY A 43 1.08 -15.58 12.53
N ILE A 44 -0.08 -14.95 12.31
CA ILE A 44 -0.81 -14.99 11.06
C ILE A 44 -0.50 -13.72 10.26
N ASP A 45 0.15 -13.90 9.12
CA ASP A 45 0.22 -12.84 8.12
C ASP A 45 -1.09 -12.81 7.31
N TYR A 46 -1.98 -11.88 7.65
CA TYR A 46 -3.25 -11.71 6.94
C TYR A 46 -3.05 -11.30 5.46
N ARG A 47 -1.88 -10.75 5.10
CA ARG A 47 -1.55 -10.47 3.69
C ARG A 47 -1.36 -11.77 2.91
N ALA A 48 -0.73 -12.77 3.53
CA ALA A 48 -0.51 -14.09 2.93
C ALA A 48 -1.79 -14.94 2.86
N LYS A 49 -2.80 -14.66 3.69
CA LYS A 49 -4.12 -15.30 3.56
C LYS A 49 -4.88 -14.90 2.29
N ALA A 50 -4.73 -13.65 1.87
CA ALA A 50 -5.37 -13.14 0.66
C ALA A 50 -4.69 -13.64 -0.62
N ASN A 51 -3.42 -14.06 -0.52
CA ASN A 51 -2.64 -14.50 -1.66
C ASN A 51 -1.93 -15.82 -1.32
N PRO A 52 -2.51 -16.99 -1.68
CA PRO A 52 -1.86 -18.27 -1.45
C PRO A 52 -0.45 -18.21 -2.00
N ALA A 53 0.54 -18.68 -1.24
CA ALA A 53 1.98 -18.59 -1.51
C ALA A 53 2.45 -19.20 -2.87
N SER A 54 1.52 -19.63 -3.73
CA SER A 54 1.73 -20.19 -5.06
C SER A 54 1.72 -19.18 -6.22
N GLU A 55 1.26 -17.93 -6.02
CA GLU A 55 1.25 -16.93 -7.09
C GLU A 55 2.49 -16.02 -7.09
N LYS A 56 3.11 -15.83 -8.26
CA LYS A 56 4.29 -14.96 -8.42
C LYS A 56 3.96 -13.53 -7.99
N THR A 57 4.65 -13.03 -6.96
CA THR A 57 4.42 -11.69 -6.41
C THR A 57 5.12 -10.58 -7.19
N TYR A 58 6.22 -10.89 -7.87
CA TYR A 58 6.95 -9.95 -8.71
C TYR A 58 7.31 -10.59 -10.04
N PHE A 59 7.39 -9.75 -11.07
CA PHE A 59 7.77 -10.15 -12.42
C PHE A 59 8.99 -9.35 -12.83
N VAL A 60 10.06 -10.05 -13.19
CA VAL A 60 11.27 -9.42 -13.72
C VAL A 60 11.19 -9.47 -15.23
N LYS A 61 11.26 -8.30 -15.86
CA LYS A 61 11.33 -8.21 -17.32
C LYS A 61 12.62 -8.88 -17.79
N SER A 62 12.50 -9.93 -18.58
CA SER A 62 13.61 -10.57 -19.27
C SER A 62 13.44 -10.36 -20.77
N ASP A 63 14.54 -10.29 -21.51
CA ASP A 63 14.52 -10.11 -22.98
C ASP A 63 13.89 -11.28 -23.73
N LYS A 64 13.60 -12.39 -23.04
CA LYS A 64 13.03 -13.60 -23.62
C LYS A 64 11.54 -13.69 -23.28
N ASN A 65 10.72 -13.66 -24.33
CA ASN A 65 9.31 -14.10 -24.35
C ASN A 65 8.25 -13.25 -23.62
N ASN A 66 8.54 -12.04 -23.15
CA ASN A 66 7.55 -11.15 -22.50
C ASN A 66 6.78 -11.83 -21.36
N ASP A 67 7.44 -12.72 -20.62
CA ASP A 67 6.81 -13.51 -19.54
C ASP A 67 6.26 -12.63 -18.43
N ALA A 68 6.92 -11.50 -18.17
CA ALA A 68 6.50 -10.50 -17.20
C ALA A 68 5.17 -9.84 -17.62
N GLU A 69 5.09 -9.28 -18.82
CA GLU A 69 3.85 -8.66 -19.30
C GLU A 69 2.70 -9.67 -19.36
N ARG A 70 2.97 -10.92 -19.77
CA ARG A 70 1.95 -11.98 -19.79
C ARG A 70 1.43 -12.32 -18.39
N GLY A 71 2.34 -12.40 -17.41
CA GLY A 71 2.00 -12.67 -16.02
C GLY A 71 1.13 -11.58 -15.39
N VAL A 72 1.54 -10.31 -15.54
CA VAL A 72 0.79 -9.15 -15.02
C VAL A 72 -0.58 -9.05 -15.69
N ASN A 73 -0.67 -9.21 -17.01
CA ASN A 73 -1.94 -9.20 -17.73
C ASN A 73 -2.88 -10.34 -17.29
N LYS A 74 -2.34 -11.51 -16.93
CA LYS A 74 -3.13 -12.63 -16.40
C LYS A 74 -3.75 -12.25 -15.05
N ILE A 75 -2.96 -11.68 -14.13
CA ILE A 75 -3.45 -11.23 -12.82
C ILE A 75 -4.53 -10.17 -13.01
N PHE A 76 -4.29 -9.16 -13.86
CA PHE A 76 -5.28 -8.11 -14.13
C PHE A 76 -6.62 -8.70 -14.60
N LYS A 77 -6.59 -9.67 -15.52
CA LYS A 77 -7.81 -10.36 -15.99
C LYS A 77 -8.54 -11.11 -14.87
N ILE A 78 -7.80 -11.82 -14.01
CA ILE A 78 -8.40 -12.53 -12.86
C ILE A 78 -9.06 -11.55 -11.91
N LEU A 79 -8.41 -10.43 -11.59
CA LEU A 79 -8.97 -9.41 -10.72
C LEU A 79 -10.22 -8.76 -11.34
N CYS A 80 -10.17 -8.39 -12.62
CA CYS A 80 -11.33 -7.81 -13.32
C CYS A 80 -12.53 -8.77 -13.37
N ALA A 81 -12.32 -10.08 -13.41
CA ALA A 81 -13.40 -11.07 -13.41
C ALA A 81 -14.22 -11.08 -12.11
N HIS A 82 -13.72 -10.48 -11.02
CA HIS A 82 -14.42 -10.33 -9.75
C HIS A 82 -15.16 -8.97 -9.63
N GLU A 83 -15.10 -8.11 -10.65
CA GLU A 83 -15.72 -6.80 -10.67
C GLU A 83 -17.02 -6.80 -11.49
N ILE A 84 -17.96 -5.92 -11.13
CA ILE A 84 -19.21 -5.68 -11.88
C ILE A 84 -19.04 -4.42 -12.74
N ASP A 85 -17.97 -4.38 -13.53
CA ASP A 85 -17.62 -3.23 -14.38
C ASP A 85 -16.88 -3.72 -15.63
N ILE A 86 -16.65 -2.81 -16.58
CA ILE A 86 -15.91 -3.09 -17.81
C ILE A 86 -14.53 -2.44 -17.79
N ILE A 87 -13.61 -3.01 -18.56
CA ILE A 87 -12.28 -2.41 -18.77
C ILE A 87 -12.43 -1.13 -19.60
N ARG A 88 -12.06 0.02 -19.02
CA ARG A 88 -12.11 1.33 -19.70
C ARG A 88 -11.16 2.34 -19.08
N PRO A 89 -10.83 3.42 -19.81
CA PRO A 89 -10.23 4.60 -19.19
C PRO A 89 -11.18 5.21 -18.15
N ARG A 90 -10.62 5.70 -17.05
CA ARG A 90 -11.38 6.41 -16.01
C ARG A 90 -10.60 7.63 -15.53
N VAL A 91 -11.33 8.71 -15.27
CA VAL A 91 -10.81 9.89 -14.58
C VAL A 91 -11.19 9.78 -13.11
N LEU A 92 -10.19 9.72 -12.25
CA LEU A 92 -10.37 9.77 -10.80
C LEU A 92 -10.21 11.20 -10.32
N ASN A 93 -11.12 11.68 -9.47
CA ASN A 93 -10.96 12.96 -8.81
C ASN A 93 -10.25 12.73 -7.47
N ILE A 94 -9.00 13.19 -7.36
CA ILE A 94 -8.14 13.01 -6.18
C ILE A 94 -7.76 14.40 -5.69
N GLN A 95 -8.19 14.76 -4.47
CA GLN A 95 -7.96 16.09 -3.87
C GLN A 95 -8.35 17.26 -4.80
N GLY A 96 -9.43 17.11 -5.59
CA GLY A 96 -9.88 18.13 -6.55
C GLY A 96 -9.17 18.12 -7.90
N ARG A 97 -8.22 17.22 -8.13
CA ARG A 97 -7.50 17.05 -9.41
C ARG A 97 -8.06 15.87 -10.19
N ASN A 98 -8.14 16.02 -11.51
CA ASN A 98 -8.56 14.96 -12.41
C ASN A 98 -7.35 14.14 -12.87
N VAL A 99 -7.31 12.87 -12.48
CA VAL A 99 -6.23 11.92 -12.75
C VAL A 99 -6.77 10.82 -13.66
N THR A 100 -6.44 10.87 -14.95
CA THR A 100 -6.86 9.88 -15.94
C THR A 100 -5.98 8.64 -15.93
N PHE A 101 -6.57 7.44 -15.92
CA PHE A 101 -5.86 6.17 -16.14
C PHE A 101 -6.46 5.44 -17.33
N ASN A 102 -5.61 4.80 -18.15
CA ASN A 102 -6.07 4.19 -19.40
C ASN A 102 -6.79 2.84 -19.20
N LYS A 103 -6.44 2.07 -18.16
CA LYS A 103 -6.91 0.70 -18.00
C LYS A 103 -7.40 0.42 -16.58
N THR A 104 -8.71 0.59 -16.39
CA THR A 104 -9.39 0.39 -15.10
C THR A 104 -10.57 -0.57 -15.25
N CYS A 105 -10.95 -1.28 -14.19
CA CYS A 105 -12.16 -2.10 -14.13
C CYS A 105 -12.62 -2.17 -12.67
N GLY A 106 -13.74 -1.54 -12.32
CA GLY A 106 -14.24 -1.54 -10.95
C GLY A 106 -13.22 -0.95 -9.98
N GLN A 107 -12.73 -1.76 -9.04
CA GLN A 107 -11.67 -1.40 -8.07
C GLN A 107 -10.25 -1.79 -8.51
N VAL A 108 -10.08 -2.28 -9.74
CA VAL A 108 -8.79 -2.72 -10.30
C VAL A 108 -8.21 -1.65 -11.22
N LEU A 109 -6.94 -1.32 -11.02
CA LEU A 109 -6.15 -0.40 -11.85
C LEU A 109 -4.92 -1.12 -12.40
N ASP A 110 -4.74 -1.07 -13.71
CA ASP A 110 -3.49 -1.41 -14.40
C ASP A 110 -2.89 -0.11 -14.95
N SER A 111 -1.72 0.24 -14.46
CA SER A 111 -1.10 1.54 -14.71
C SER A 111 0.40 1.41 -14.87
N THR A 112 0.95 2.25 -15.74
CA THR A 112 2.39 2.49 -15.81
C THR A 112 2.87 3.36 -14.65
N PHE A 113 4.19 3.40 -14.43
CA PHE A 113 4.78 4.31 -13.44
C PHE A 113 4.59 5.77 -13.86
N GLU A 114 4.68 6.05 -15.16
CA GLU A 114 4.51 7.38 -15.74
C GLU A 114 3.08 7.88 -15.52
N GLU A 115 2.07 7.02 -15.74
CA GLU A 115 0.69 7.36 -15.39
C GLU A 115 0.54 7.63 -13.89
N LEU A 116 1.25 6.93 -13.00
CA LEU A 116 1.11 7.16 -11.55
C LEU A 116 1.89 8.39 -11.06
N CYS A 117 3.08 8.64 -11.60
CA CYS A 117 4.10 9.48 -10.97
C CYS A 117 4.69 10.58 -11.87
N ASP A 118 4.51 10.51 -13.19
CA ASP A 118 5.11 11.47 -14.14
C ASP A 118 4.11 12.55 -14.57
N ARG A 119 3.40 13.10 -13.58
CA ARG A 119 2.52 14.26 -13.78
C ARG A 119 3.11 15.46 -13.05
N PRO A 120 2.96 16.68 -13.58
CA PRO A 120 3.47 17.90 -12.95
C PRO A 120 2.58 18.29 -11.75
N LEU A 121 2.57 17.44 -10.73
CA LEU A 121 1.82 17.58 -9.48
C LEU A 121 2.77 17.86 -8.31
N GLY A 122 2.22 18.28 -7.17
CA GLY A 122 3.03 18.57 -5.98
C GLY A 122 3.51 17.29 -5.31
N ALA A 123 4.57 17.36 -4.50
CA ALA A 123 5.06 16.20 -3.74
C ALA A 123 3.98 15.56 -2.85
N HIS A 124 3.04 16.37 -2.35
CA HIS A 124 1.90 15.90 -1.55
C HIS A 124 0.91 15.02 -2.32
N ASP A 125 0.94 15.03 -3.66
CA ASP A 125 0.12 14.14 -4.48
C ASP A 125 0.70 12.72 -4.57
N TYR A 126 1.96 12.53 -4.17
CA TYR A 126 2.71 11.27 -4.27
C TYR A 126 3.10 10.65 -2.92
N LEU A 127 2.79 11.32 -1.79
CA LEU A 127 3.16 10.93 -0.42
C LEU A 127 1.93 10.82 0.47
#